data_AF-A0A3D5NW20-F1
#
_entry.id   AF-A0A3D5NW20-F1
#
_cell.length_a   1.000
_cell.length_b   1.000
_cell.length_c   1.000
_cell.angle_alpha   90.00
_cell.angle_beta   90.00
_cell.angle_gamma   90.00
#
_symmetry.space_group_name_H-M   'P 1'
#
loop_
_entity.id
_entity.type
_entity.pdbx_description
1 polymer ?
#
loop_
_entity_poly.entity_id
_entity_poly.type
_entity_poly.pdbx_seq_one_letter_code
_entity_poly.pdbx_strand_id
1 'polypeptide(L)' 'VRAGLSRELDYSKADRAEHLRRVAEMAKLLNEHGIIVIASFISPSNDLREQMKQIIG' A
#
# COMPACT_ATOMS: atom_id res chain seq x y z
N VAL A 1 7.98 0.14 7.60
CA VAL A 1 6.98 -0.75 6.97
C VAL A 1 7.63 -1.90 6.19
N ARG A 2 8.46 -1.65 5.16
CA ARG A 2 9.16 -2.74 4.42
C ARG A 2 9.95 -3.73 5.28
N ALA A 3 10.66 -3.24 6.30
CA ALA A 3 11.46 -4.10 7.19
C ALA A 3 10.65 -5.13 8.00
N GLY A 4 9.31 -4.98 8.09
CA GLY A 4 8.42 -5.91 8.81
C GLY A 4 7.33 -6.53 7.94
N LEU A 5 6.65 -5.75 7.08
CA LEU A 5 5.46 -6.17 6.32
C LEU A 5 5.78 -6.74 4.93
N SER A 6 6.98 -6.52 4.42
CA SER A 6 7.35 -6.80 3.01
C SER A 6 8.85 -7.00 2.87
N ARG A 7 9.45 -7.71 3.83
CA ARG A 7 10.91 -7.85 3.93
C ARG A 7 11.47 -8.75 2.82
N GLU A 8 10.61 -9.58 2.26
CA GLU A 8 10.86 -10.53 1.17
C GLU A 8 10.66 -9.95 -0.24
N LEU A 9 10.28 -8.66 -0.36
CA LEU A 9 9.93 -8.05 -1.65
C LEU A 9 11.15 -7.33 -2.28
N ASP A 10 11.80 -8.01 -3.23
CA ASP A 10 13.05 -7.63 -3.88
C ASP A 10 12.91 -6.54 -4.97
N TYR A 11 12.58 -5.31 -4.56
CA TYR A 11 12.62 -4.02 -5.32
C TYR A 11 12.08 -3.98 -6.77
N SER A 12 11.58 -5.08 -7.32
CA SER A 12 11.06 -5.23 -8.66
C SER A 12 9.77 -4.42 -8.81
N LYS A 13 9.32 -4.20 -10.04
CA LYS A 13 8.07 -3.49 -10.29
C LYS A 13 6.88 -4.22 -9.64
N ALA A 14 6.86 -5.55 -9.70
CA ALA A 14 5.83 -6.38 -9.10
C ALA A 14 5.85 -6.29 -7.57
N ASP A 15 7.04 -6.36 -6.97
CA ASP A 15 7.24 -6.26 -5.52
C ASP A 15 6.84 -4.91 -4.95
N ARG A 16 7.04 -3.83 -5.71
CA ARG A 16 6.56 -2.49 -5.32
C ARG A 16 5.04 -2.40 -5.38
N ALA A 17 4.42 -3.00 -6.39
CA ALA A 17 2.96 -3.06 -6.50
C ALA A 17 2.35 -3.85 -5.35
N GLU A 18 2.92 -5.02 -5.01
CA GLU A 18 2.44 -5.83 -3.89
C GLU A 18 2.65 -5.14 -2.54
N HIS A 19 3.79 -4.48 -2.33
CA HIS A 19 4.01 -3.68 -1.12
C HIS A 19 2.93 -2.58 -0.98
N LEU A 20 2.63 -1.86 -2.06
CA LEU A 20 1.60 -0.81 -2.04
C LEU A 20 0.22 -1.40 -1.77
N ARG A 21 -0.12 -2.54 -2.41
CA ARG A 21 -1.38 -3.26 -2.16
C ARG A 21 -1.54 -3.63 -0.68
N ARG A 22 -0.51 -4.21 -0.07
CA ARG A 22 -0.53 -4.58 1.36
C ARG A 22 -0.73 -3.36 2.26
N VAL A 23 -0.09 -2.24 1.95
CA VAL A 23 -0.29 -1.01 2.75
C VAL A 23 -1.70 -0.45 2.56
N ALA A 24 -2.27 -0.51 1.36
CA ALA A 24 -3.65 -0.09 1.13
C ALA A 24 -4.65 -0.93 1.94
N GLU A 25 -4.48 -2.25 2.00
CA GLU A 25 -5.31 -3.14 2.84
C GLU A 25 -5.18 -2.79 4.33
N MET A 26 -3.96 -2.52 4.80
CA MET A 26 -3.73 -2.09 6.17
C MET A 26 -4.37 -0.73 6.47
N ALA A 27 -4.29 0.21 5.51
CA ALA A 27 -4.92 1.52 5.65
C ALA A 27 -6.44 1.41 5.72
N LYS A 28 -7.05 0.56 4.89
CA LYS A 28 -8.47 0.23 4.94
C LYS A 28 -8.87 -0.29 6.33
N LEU A 29 -8.19 -1.31 6.83
CA LEU A 29 -8.48 -1.91 8.14
C LEU A 29 -8.40 -0.85 9.28
N LEU A 30 -7.38 0.01 9.24
CA LEU A 30 -7.23 1.07 10.23
C LEU A 30 -8.33 2.14 10.11
N ASN A 31 -8.70 2.50 8.89
CA ASN A 31 -9.81 3.43 8.63
C ASN A 31 -11.15 2.86 9.13
N GLU A 32 -11.40 1.55 8.95
CA GLU A 32 -12.58 0.85 9.49
C GLU A 32 -12.65 0.91 11.03
N HIS A 33 -11.50 1.06 11.70
CA HIS A 33 -11.40 1.27 13.14
C HIS A 33 -11.36 2.74 13.56
N GLY A 34 -11.65 3.68 12.65
CA GLY A 34 -11.69 5.12 12.93
C GLY A 34 -10.32 5.79 13.04
N ILE A 35 -9.25 5.11 12.62
CA ILE A 35 -7.89 5.64 12.65
C ILE A 35 -7.58 6.26 11.30
N ILE A 36 -7.26 7.56 11.28
CA ILE A 36 -6.85 8.25 10.06
C ILE A 36 -5.41 7.84 9.71
N VAL A 37 -5.25 7.24 8.53
CA VAL A 37 -3.93 6.81 8.02
C VAL A 37 -3.36 7.82 7.04
N ILE A 38 -2.13 8.27 7.29
CA ILE A 38 -1.34 9.08 6.35
C ILE A 38 -0.19 8.24 5.81
N ALA A 39 -0.15 8.10 4.49
CA ALA A 39 0.80 7.27 3.76
C ALA A 39 1.54 8.11 2.69
N SER A 40 2.88 8.09 2.69
CA SER A 40 3.71 8.72 1.67
C SER A 40 4.63 7.69 1.03
N PHE A 41 4.23 7.17 -0.13
CA PHE A 41 4.98 6.18 -0.88
C PHE A 41 5.23 6.61 -2.32
N ILE A 42 6.35 6.14 -2.87
CA ILE A 42 6.67 6.30 -4.28
C ILE A 42 5.81 5.32 -5.09
N SER A 43 4.74 5.83 -5.71
CA SER A 43 3.96 5.08 -6.70
C SER A 43 4.29 5.56 -8.12
N PRO A 44 4.94 4.72 -8.95
CA PRO A 44 5.42 5.10 -10.27
C PRO A 44 4.34 5.10 -11.37
N SER A 45 3.13 4.59 -11.10
CA SER A 45 2.05 4.48 -12.09
C SER A 45 0.73 5.05 -11.56
N ASN A 46 -0.03 5.69 -12.45
CA ASN A 46 -1.38 6.17 -12.17
C ASN A 46 -2.36 5.03 -11.94
N ASP A 47 -2.26 3.93 -12.70
CA ASP A 47 -3.14 2.76 -12.54
C ASP A 47 -2.99 2.15 -11.15
N LEU A 48 -1.76 2.10 -10.65
CA LEU A 48 -1.47 1.60 -9.32
C LEU A 48 -2.07 2.53 -8.25
N ARG A 49 -2.01 3.85 -8.44
CA ARG A 49 -2.67 4.81 -7.53
C ARG A 49 -4.17 4.61 -7.52
N GLU A 50 -4.78 4.39 -8.68
CA GLU A 50 -6.23 4.18 -8.79
C GLU A 50 -6.65 2.87 -8.13
N GLN A 51 -5.89 1.79 -8.34
CA GLN A 51 -6.09 0.53 -7.64
C GLN A 51 -6.00 0.70 -6.11
N MET A 52 -5.05 1.47 -5.60
CA MET A 52 -4.92 1.69 -4.16
C MET A 52 -6.12 2.46 -3.58
N LYS A 53 -6.64 3.47 -4.30
CA LYS A 53 -7.85 4.17 -3.87
C LYS A 53 -9.04 3.22 -3.75
N GLN A 54 -9.23 2.36 -4.74
CA GLN A 54 -10.33 1.37 -4.73
C GLN A 54 -10.23 0.40 -3.55
N ILE A 55 -9.01 0.02 -3.14
CA ILE A 55 -8.82 -0.85 -1.97
C ILE A 55 -9.15 -0.10 -0.68
N ILE A 56 -8.64 1.13 -0.53
CA ILE A 56 -8.80 1.92 0.70
C ILE A 56 -10.26 2.31 0.94
N GLY A 57 -11.02 2.61 -0.12
CA GLY A 57 -12.39 3.10 -0.05
C GLY A 57 -12.45 4.61 -0.27
#